data_AF-L0A9F9-F1
#
_entry.id   AF-L0A9F9-F1
#
_cell.length_a   1.000
_cell.length_b   1.000
_cell.length_c   1.000
_cell.angle_alpha   90.00
_cell.angle_beta   90.00
_cell.angle_gamma   90.00
#
_symmetry.space_group_name_H-M   'P 1'
#
loop_
_entity.id
_entity.type
_entity.pdbx_description
1 polymer ?
#
loop_
_entity_poly.entity_id
_entity_poly.type
_entity_poly.pdbx_seq_one_letter_code
_entity_poly.pdbx_strand_id
1 'polypeptide(L)'
;MTMTEASMTFQEKLDRYATLRDTIQGLEAEKDELGKQIKLELEAGEYAETELYRPVVRVSRVVSYPLERFREVFGDAAALEVASIDRKRVEELAKAGDLDAEQLKGMAQVQVRKSLVLEPR
;
A
#
# COMPACT_ATOMS: atom_id res chain seq x y z
N MET A 1 -25.37 -0.06 -26.61
CA MET A 1 -25.21 0.84 -27.77
C MET A 1 -24.27 1.96 -27.35
N THR A 2 -22.97 1.85 -27.67
CA THR A 2 -22.02 2.98 -27.59
C THR A 2 -21.29 3.02 -28.92
N MET A 3 -21.96 3.59 -29.91
CA MET A 3 -21.36 4.02 -31.17
C MET A 3 -20.52 5.28 -30.92
N THR A 4 -19.28 5.14 -30.45
CA THR A 4 -18.29 6.25 -30.51
C THR A 4 -16.82 5.79 -30.55
N GLU A 5 -16.52 4.55 -30.91
CA GLU A 5 -15.13 4.09 -31.06
C GLU A 5 -14.53 4.40 -32.44
N ALA A 6 -15.31 4.98 -33.35
CA ALA A 6 -14.86 5.35 -34.69
C ALA A 6 -14.18 6.73 -34.68
N SER A 7 -12.84 6.69 -34.77
CA SER A 7 -11.86 7.72 -35.16
C SER A 7 -11.52 8.86 -34.19
N MET A 8 -11.07 8.54 -32.98
CA MET A 8 -10.13 9.45 -32.29
C MET A 8 -8.75 9.37 -32.96
N THR A 9 -8.16 10.52 -33.26
CA THR A 9 -6.75 10.65 -33.63
C THR A 9 -5.85 10.20 -32.47
N PHE A 10 -4.57 9.95 -32.77
CA PHE A 10 -3.61 9.57 -31.73
C PHE A 10 -3.49 10.65 -30.64
N GLN A 11 -3.47 11.93 -31.02
CA GLN A 11 -3.41 13.05 -30.09
C GLN A 11 -4.63 13.07 -29.15
N GLU A 12 -5.83 12.94 -29.69
CA GLU A 12 -7.07 12.94 -28.89
C GLU A 12 -7.11 11.75 -27.92
N LYS A 13 -6.60 10.58 -28.33
CA LYS A 13 -6.46 9.42 -27.43
C LYS A 13 -5.49 9.72 -26.29
N LEU A 14 -4.35 10.34 -26.59
CA LEU A 14 -3.36 10.71 -25.58
C LEU A 14 -3.94 11.73 -24.59
N ASP A 15 -4.61 12.77 -25.08
CA ASP A 15 -5.22 13.80 -24.23
C ASP A 15 -6.32 13.20 -23.35
N ARG A 16 -7.16 12.32 -23.92
CA ARG A 16 -8.18 11.61 -23.15
C ARG A 16 -7.58 10.70 -22.09
N TYR A 17 -6.51 9.98 -22.44
CA TYR A 17 -5.80 9.11 -21.51
C TYR A 17 -5.16 9.90 -20.36
N ALA A 18 -4.49 11.02 -20.65
CA ALA A 18 -3.89 11.87 -19.63
C ALA A 18 -4.95 12.45 -18.69
N THR A 19 -6.07 12.93 -19.23
CA THR A 19 -7.20 13.43 -18.43
C THR A 19 -7.75 12.34 -17.49
N LEU A 20 -7.94 11.12 -18.00
CA LEU A 20 -8.40 10.00 -17.19
C LEU A 20 -7.41 9.65 -16.09
N ARG A 21 -6.10 9.59 -16.40
CA ARG A 21 -5.04 9.36 -15.41
C ARG A 21 -5.11 10.40 -14.29
N ASP A 22 -5.15 11.68 -14.64
CA ASP A 22 -5.13 12.77 -13.64
C ASP A 22 -6.42 12.78 -12.81
N THR A 23 -7.56 12.49 -13.43
CA THR A 23 -8.84 12.34 -12.72
C THR A 23 -8.80 11.18 -11.74
N ILE A 24 -8.30 10.01 -12.17
CA ILE A 24 -8.16 8.83 -11.31
C ILE A 24 -7.22 9.15 -10.15
N GLN A 25 -6.08 9.78 -10.39
CA GLN A 25 -5.13 10.17 -9.34
C GLN A 25 -5.75 11.14 -8.34
N GLY A 26 -6.54 12.12 -8.80
CA GLY A 26 -7.27 13.04 -7.92
C GLY A 26 -8.30 12.31 -7.05
N LEU A 27 -9.09 11.42 -7.64
CA LEU A 27 -10.08 10.61 -6.92
C LEU A 27 -9.42 9.65 -5.92
N GLU A 28 -8.29 9.05 -6.27
CA GLU A 28 -7.52 8.18 -5.36
C GLU A 28 -7.00 8.97 -4.16
N ALA A 29 -6.46 10.18 -4.38
CA ALA A 29 -5.97 11.04 -3.31
C ALA A 29 -7.10 11.48 -2.35
N GLU A 30 -8.26 11.88 -2.90
CA GLU A 30 -9.43 12.25 -2.10
C GLU A 30 -9.96 11.04 -1.30
N LYS A 31 -10.11 9.88 -1.96
CA LYS A 31 -10.54 8.64 -1.32
C LYS A 31 -9.61 8.25 -0.16
N ASP A 32 -8.29 8.39 -0.35
CA ASP A 32 -7.31 8.05 0.67
C ASP A 32 -7.37 9.01 1.86
N GLU A 33 -7.64 10.31 1.63
CA GLU A 33 -7.81 11.30 2.69
C GLU A 33 -9.09 11.05 3.49
N LEU A 34 -10.23 10.82 2.81
CA LEU A 34 -11.47 10.41 3.46
C LEU A 34 -11.28 9.12 4.26
N GLY A 35 -10.53 8.16 3.72
CA GLY A 35 -10.25 6.90 4.40
C GLY A 35 -9.49 7.07 5.72
N LYS A 36 -8.59 8.06 5.83
CA LYS A 36 -7.92 8.40 7.09
C LYS A 36 -8.89 8.99 8.10
N GLN A 37 -9.74 9.92 7.66
CA GLN A 37 -10.72 10.60 8.51
C GLN A 37 -11.74 9.60 9.07
N ILE A 38 -12.35 8.78 8.20
CA ILE A 38 -13.29 7.73 8.60
C ILE A 38 -12.65 6.77 9.61
N LYS A 39 -11.40 6.38 9.39
CA LYS A 39 -10.69 5.51 10.34
C LYS A 39 -10.53 6.16 11.72
N LEU A 40 -10.21 7.45 11.78
CA LEU A 40 -10.12 8.18 13.05
C LEU A 40 -11.46 8.24 13.78
N GLU A 41 -12.55 8.49 13.04
CA GLU A 41 -13.91 8.53 13.59
C GLU A 41 -14.34 7.15 14.13
N LEU A 42 -14.08 6.07 13.38
CA LEU A 42 -14.34 4.71 13.85
C LEU A 42 -13.51 4.36 15.10
N GLU A 43 -12.27 4.83 15.18
CA GLU A 43 -11.43 4.66 16.38
C GLU A 43 -11.92 5.49 17.57
N ALA A 44 -12.62 6.60 17.33
CA ALA A 44 -13.31 7.40 18.34
C ALA A 44 -14.65 6.78 18.79
N GLY A 45 -15.11 5.70 18.14
CA GLY A 45 -16.33 4.97 18.48
C GLY A 45 -17.55 5.38 17.66
N GLU A 46 -17.37 6.24 16.64
CA GLU A 46 -18.45 6.57 15.71
C GLU A 46 -18.85 5.35 14.86
N TYR A 47 -20.09 5.35 14.37
CA TYR A 47 -20.62 4.30 13.52
C TYR A 47 -21.52 4.87 12.43
N ALA A 48 -21.23 4.50 11.18
CA ALA A 48 -22.05 4.79 10.02
C ALA A 48 -21.99 3.63 9.03
N GLU A 49 -23.02 3.46 8.21
CA GLU A 49 -23.05 2.51 7.10
C GLU A 49 -23.83 3.12 5.92
N THR A 50 -23.52 2.66 4.71
CA THR A 50 -24.27 3.02 3.50
C THR A 50 -25.34 1.96 3.23
N GLU A 51 -26.13 2.13 2.17
CA GLU A 51 -27.08 1.09 1.76
C GLU A 51 -26.39 -0.24 1.45
N LEU A 52 -25.16 -0.21 0.93
CA LEU A 52 -24.44 -1.39 0.41
C LEU A 52 -23.28 -1.85 1.30
N TYR A 53 -22.70 -0.96 2.10
CA TYR A 53 -21.42 -1.23 2.77
C TYR A 53 -21.39 -0.79 4.22
N ARG A 54 -20.69 -1.57 5.05
CA ARG A 54 -20.26 -1.23 6.40
C ARG A 54 -18.75 -0.97 6.43
N PRO A 55 -18.28 0.14 7.00
CA PRO A 55 -16.86 0.38 7.20
C PRO A 55 -16.33 -0.38 8.44
N VAL A 56 -15.17 -1.00 8.31
CA VAL A 56 -14.51 -1.76 9.36
C VAL A 56 -13.02 -1.43 9.37
N VAL A 57 -12.45 -1.19 10.55
CA VAL A 57 -10.99 -1.07 10.72
C VAL A 57 -10.41 -2.46 10.93
N ARG A 58 -9.74 -3.00 9.90
CA ARG A 58 -9.01 -4.26 10.03
C ARG A 58 -7.62 -4.01 10.59
N VAL A 59 -7.30 -4.74 11.64
CA VAL A 59 -5.96 -4.78 12.23
C VAL A 59 -5.19 -5.94 11.60
N SER A 60 -4.12 -5.62 10.88
CA SER A 60 -3.18 -6.61 10.35
C SER A 60 -1.82 -6.48 11.04
N ARG A 61 -1.12 -7.60 11.16
CA ARG A 61 0.26 -7.63 11.69
C ARG A 61 1.19 -7.89 10.51
N VAL A 62 2.08 -6.95 10.25
CA VAL A 62 3.06 -7.04 9.17
C VAL A 62 4.44 -7.10 9.79
N VAL A 63 5.23 -8.08 9.39
CA VAL A 63 6.65 -8.13 9.75
C VAL A 63 7.39 -7.13 8.88
N SER A 64 8.08 -6.20 9.54
CA SER A 64 8.94 -5.20 8.92
C SER A 64 10.38 -5.37 9.41
N TYR A 65 11.33 -4.98 8.57
CA TYR A 65 12.75 -4.94 8.91
C TYR A 65 13.17 -3.45 8.91
N PRO A 66 13.39 -2.84 10.09
CA PRO A 66 13.72 -1.42 10.18
C PRO A 66 15.03 -1.11 9.47
N LEU A 67 15.04 -0.13 8.56
CA LEU A 67 16.18 0.18 7.70
C LEU A 67 17.46 0.53 8.48
N GLU A 68 17.33 1.26 9.59
CA GLU A 68 18.46 1.64 10.44
C GLU A 68 19.13 0.41 11.06
N ARG A 69 18.34 -0.49 11.66
CA ARG A 69 18.85 -1.76 12.20
C ARG A 69 19.38 -2.68 11.11
N PHE A 70 18.75 -2.71 9.95
CA PHE A 70 19.21 -3.50 8.81
C PHE A 70 20.58 -3.03 8.32
N ARG A 71 20.77 -1.70 8.23
CA ARG A 71 22.06 -1.07 7.88
C ARG A 71 23.14 -1.36 8.92
N GLU A 72 22.82 -1.31 10.21
CA GLU A 72 23.76 -1.63 11.28
C GLU A 72 24.28 -3.07 11.20
N VAL A 73 23.41 -4.02 10.80
CA VAL A 73 23.73 -5.45 10.80
C VAL A 73 24.32 -5.93 9.47
N PHE A 74 23.78 -5.48 8.34
CA PHE A 74 24.15 -5.95 7.00
C PHE A 74 24.87 -4.91 6.13
N GLY A 75 25.03 -3.68 6.63
CA GLY A 75 25.71 -2.60 5.92
C GLY A 75 24.83 -1.84 4.92
N ASP A 76 25.37 -0.74 4.41
CA ASP A 76 24.64 0.23 3.59
C ASP A 76 24.31 -0.28 2.18
N ALA A 77 25.21 -1.10 1.60
CA ALA A 77 25.00 -1.70 0.28
C ALA A 77 23.78 -2.66 0.28
N ALA A 78 23.67 -3.51 1.29
CA ALA A 78 22.52 -4.40 1.46
C ALA A 78 21.23 -3.63 1.76
N ALA A 79 21.31 -2.54 2.54
CA ALA A 79 20.17 -1.68 2.83
C ALA A 79 19.62 -0.97 1.57
N LEU A 80 20.50 -0.61 0.63
CA LEU A 80 20.13 0.01 -0.65
C LEU A 80 19.43 -0.97 -1.60
N GLU A 81 19.82 -2.24 -1.60
CA GLU A 81 19.15 -3.28 -2.41
C GLU A 81 17.74 -3.61 -1.91
N VAL A 82 17.45 -3.32 -0.63
CA VAL A 82 16.14 -3.48 0.02
C VAL A 82 15.47 -2.11 0.22
N ALA A 83 15.74 -1.11 -0.64
CA ALA A 83 15.25 0.27 -0.51
C ALA A 83 13.73 0.45 -0.37
N SER A 84 12.94 -0.62 -0.47
CA SER A 84 11.58 -0.69 0.07
C SER A 84 11.44 -1.98 0.88
N ILE A 85 10.76 -1.88 2.05
CA ILE A 85 10.53 -2.96 3.01
C ILE A 85 9.58 -4.01 2.39
N ASP A 86 10.03 -4.70 1.36
CA ASP A 86 9.36 -5.86 0.82
C ASP A 86 9.92 -7.07 1.54
N ARG A 87 9.15 -7.55 2.52
CA ARG A 87 9.44 -8.78 3.26
C ARG A 87 9.85 -9.93 2.33
N LYS A 88 9.25 -10.02 1.15
CA LYS A 88 9.54 -11.08 0.18
C LYS A 88 10.98 -10.98 -0.31
N ARG A 89 11.47 -9.78 -0.61
CA ARG A 89 12.83 -9.55 -1.11
C ARG A 89 13.88 -9.89 -0.05
N VAL A 90 13.60 -9.54 1.20
CA VAL A 90 14.48 -9.87 2.34
C VAL A 90 14.53 -11.38 2.59
N GLU A 91 13.39 -12.07 2.51
CA GLU A 91 13.33 -13.53 2.62
C GLU A 91 14.03 -14.24 1.44
N GLU A 92 14.01 -13.67 0.23
CA GLU A 92 14.75 -14.18 -0.92
C GLU A 92 16.28 -14.09 -0.71
N LEU A 93 16.78 -12.95 -0.26
CA LEU A 93 18.22 -12.76 0.03
C LEU A 93 18.71 -13.68 1.16
N ALA A 94 17.91 -13.88 2.20
CA ALA A 94 18.23 -14.84 3.26
C ALA A 94 18.26 -16.29 2.74
N LYS A 95 17.37 -16.66 1.81
CA LYS A 95 17.37 -17.98 1.18
C LYS A 95 18.55 -18.19 0.22
N ALA A 96 19.01 -17.12 -0.44
CA ALA A 96 20.17 -17.14 -1.32
C ALA A 96 21.50 -17.25 -0.56
N GLY A 97 21.50 -17.00 0.76
CA GLY A 97 22.69 -16.99 1.60
C GLY A 97 23.39 -15.64 1.66
N ASP A 98 22.82 -14.62 1.02
CA ASP A 98 23.35 -13.25 1.02
C ASP A 98 23.07 -12.52 2.35
N LEU A 99 22.09 -12.99 3.14
CA LEU A 99 21.79 -12.51 4.48
C LEU A 99 21.75 -13.65 5.49
N ASP A 100 22.31 -13.40 6.68
CA ASP A 100 22.20 -14.34 7.80
C ASP A 100 20.77 -14.40 8.34
N ALA A 101 20.16 -15.59 8.27
CA ALA A 101 18.77 -15.80 8.64
C ALA A 101 18.50 -15.71 10.15
N GLU A 102 19.50 -15.95 11.01
CA GLU A 102 19.35 -15.83 12.46
C GLU A 102 19.37 -14.36 12.89
N GLN A 103 20.32 -13.58 12.34
CA GLN A 103 20.38 -12.14 12.56
C GLN A 103 19.13 -11.45 12.01
N LEU A 104 18.63 -11.89 10.85
CA LEU A 104 17.40 -11.38 10.25
C LEU A 104 16.17 -11.59 11.14
N LYS A 105 16.04 -12.76 11.77
CA LYS A 105 14.94 -13.03 12.73
C LYS A 105 15.04 -12.13 13.97
N GLY A 106 16.25 -11.83 14.44
CA GLY A 106 16.47 -10.98 15.61
C GLY A 106 16.08 -9.51 15.42
N MET A 107 16.10 -9.02 14.18
CA MET A 107 15.73 -7.63 13.85
C MET A 107 14.30 -7.46 13.34
N ALA A 108 13.59 -8.56 13.06
CA ALA A 108 12.21 -8.53 12.61
C ALA A 108 11.31 -7.83 13.65
N GLN A 109 10.58 -6.80 13.23
CA GLN A 109 9.61 -6.11 14.06
C GLN A 109 8.20 -6.34 13.54
N VAL A 110 7.28 -6.73 14.42
CA VAL A 110 5.87 -6.83 14.08
C VAL A 110 5.24 -5.45 14.20
N GLN A 111 4.89 -4.87 13.06
CA GLN A 111 4.13 -3.64 12.99
C GLN A 111 2.64 -3.96 12.91
N VAL A 112 1.86 -3.30 13.76
CA VAL A 112 0.40 -3.34 13.68
C VAL A 112 -0.03 -2.28 12.68
N ARG A 113 -0.59 -2.71 11.55
CA ARG A 113 -1.24 -1.81 10.59
C ARG A 113 -2.74 -1.89 10.77
N LYS A 114 -3.37 -0.73 10.72
CA LYS A 114 -4.83 -0.61 10.72
C LYS A 114 -5.28 -0.04 9.39
N SER A 115 -6.15 -0.75 8.70
CA SER A 115 -6.65 -0.36 7.39
C SER A 115 -8.18 -0.25 7.42
N LEU A 116 -8.72 0.78 6.79
CA LEU A 116 -10.16 0.87 6.54
C LEU A 116 -10.53 -0.11 5.43
N VAL A 117 -11.58 -0.90 5.66
CA VAL A 117 -12.16 -1.83 4.69
C VAL A 117 -13.67 -1.60 4.64
N LEU A 118 -14.24 -1.70 3.45
CA LEU A 118 -15.69 -1.70 3.25
C LEU A 118 -16.15 -3.15 3.07
N GLU A 119 -16.96 -3.63 4.01
CA GLU A 119 -17.57 -4.95 3.94
C GLU A 119 -19.00 -4.83 3.40
N PRO A 120 -19.47 -5.74 2.53
CA PRO A 120 -20.87 -5.77 2.11
C PRO A 120 -21.80 -5.92 3.32
N ARG A 121 -22.98 -5.30 3.25
CA ARG A 121 -24.06 -5.52 4.24
C ARG A 121 -24.75 -6.85 4.04
#